data_AF-A0A7S1R3J9-F1
#
_entry.id   AF-A0A7S1R3J9-F1
#
_cell.length_a   1.000
_cell.length_b   1.000
_cell.length_c   1.000
_cell.angle_alpha   90.00
_cell.angle_beta   90.00
_cell.angle_gamma   90.00
#
_symmetry.space_group_name_H-M   'P 1'
#
loop_
_entity.id
_entity.type
_entity.pdbx_description
1 polymer ?
#
loop_
_entity_poly.entity_id
_entity_poly.type
_entity_poly.pdbx_seq_one_letter_code
_entity_poly.pdbx_strand_id
1 'polypeptide(L)'
;MADFHDVGAYCSYTSCGRQDFLPFKCDACGKQFCQEHYRRAAHDCSGGASPAHEEDAPKAAKATRAPEPALRCPAKGCREILSSHNTFHCQRCSQDVCIRHRFEEDHPCITVEA
;
A
#
# COMPACT_ATOMS: atom_id res chain seq x y z
N MET A 1 17.65 -5.52 31.92
CA MET A 1 17.25 -6.35 30.77
C MET A 1 15.84 -5.93 30.37
N ALA A 2 15.57 -5.70 29.08
CA ALA A 2 14.19 -5.58 28.60
C ALA A 2 13.68 -7.00 28.32
N ASP A 3 12.53 -7.35 28.91
CA ASP A 3 11.87 -8.61 28.66
C ASP A 3 10.99 -8.46 27.41
N PHE A 4 11.26 -9.25 26.36
CA PHE A 4 10.64 -9.11 25.04
C PHE A 4 9.58 -10.21 24.78
N HIS A 5 9.03 -10.86 25.82
CA HIS A 5 8.30 -12.12 25.65
C HIS A 5 6.80 -12.00 25.32
N ASP A 6 6.24 -10.80 25.13
CA ASP A 6 4.79 -10.61 24.91
C ASP A 6 4.44 -9.66 23.74
N VAL A 7 4.85 -9.99 22.51
CA VAL A 7 4.43 -9.26 21.28
C VAL A 7 3.97 -10.23 20.18
N GLY A 8 3.24 -11.29 20.54
CA GLY A 8 2.74 -12.29 19.59
C GLY A 8 1.40 -12.86 20.01
N ALA A 9 0.59 -13.30 19.05
CA ALA A 9 -0.70 -13.90 19.33
C ALA A 9 -0.54 -15.41 19.55
N TYR A 10 -1.14 -15.93 20.62
CA TYR A 10 -1.20 -17.36 20.86
C TYR A 10 -2.17 -18.04 19.91
N CYS A 11 -1.78 -19.22 19.41
CA CYS A 11 -2.64 -20.06 18.61
C CYS A 11 -3.90 -20.44 19.40
N SER A 12 -5.08 -20.14 18.86
CA SER A 12 -6.40 -20.42 19.48
C SER A 12 -6.73 -21.91 19.58
N TYR A 13 -5.83 -22.78 19.09
CA TYR A 13 -5.96 -24.23 19.18
C TYR A 13 -5.33 -24.72 20.49
N THR A 14 -6.15 -25.32 21.35
CA THR A 14 -5.85 -25.63 22.76
C THR A 14 -4.63 -26.55 22.97
N SER A 15 -4.27 -27.36 21.98
CA SER A 15 -3.11 -28.27 22.01
C SER A 15 -1.87 -27.73 21.29
N CYS A 16 -1.89 -26.49 20.76
CA CYS A 16 -0.75 -25.90 20.07
C CYS A 16 0.10 -24.98 20.97
N GLY A 17 -0.52 -24.01 21.64
CA GLY A 17 0.16 -23.05 22.52
C GLY A 17 1.23 -22.14 21.89
N ARG A 18 1.57 -22.28 20.60
CA ARG A 18 2.61 -21.46 19.95
C ARG A 18 2.19 -19.99 19.88
N GLN A 19 3.12 -19.12 20.23
CA GLN A 19 3.03 -17.66 20.13
C GLN A 19 3.73 -17.25 18.82
N ASP A 20 2.97 -16.73 17.86
CA ASP A 20 3.48 -16.34 16.55
C ASP A 20 3.23 -14.85 16.31
N PHE A 21 4.19 -14.17 15.69
CA PHE A 21 4.24 -12.70 15.62
C PHE A 21 3.50 -12.15 14.38
N LEU A 22 2.80 -13.01 13.63
CA LEU A 22 2.17 -12.68 12.35
C LEU A 22 0.62 -12.77 12.37
N PRO A 23 -0.08 -11.97 11.55
CA PRO A 23 -1.54 -11.88 11.50
C PRO A 23 -2.21 -13.05 10.76
N PHE A 24 -1.92 -14.30 11.15
CA PHE A 24 -2.56 -15.49 10.59
C PHE A 24 -3.93 -15.74 11.25
N LYS A 25 -4.93 -14.99 10.80
CA LYS A 25 -6.36 -15.21 11.13
C LYS A 25 -6.97 -16.23 10.17
N CYS A 26 -7.82 -17.13 10.66
CA CYS A 26 -8.60 -17.98 9.78
C CYS A 26 -9.79 -17.22 9.18
N ASP A 27 -9.85 -17.13 7.85
CA ASP A 27 -10.96 -16.56 7.06
C ASP A 27 -12.35 -17.09 7.44
N ALA A 28 -12.47 -18.34 7.92
CA ALA A 28 -13.77 -18.93 8.26
C ALA A 28 -14.31 -18.51 9.64
N CYS A 29 -13.44 -18.33 10.61
CA CYS A 29 -13.82 -18.22 12.03
C CYS A 29 -13.19 -17.03 12.76
N GLY A 30 -12.40 -16.21 12.08
CA GLY A 30 -11.72 -15.01 12.59
C GLY A 30 -10.59 -15.24 13.60
N LYS A 31 -10.49 -16.46 14.17
CA LYS A 31 -9.51 -16.82 15.21
C LYS A 31 -8.08 -16.82 14.70
N GLN A 32 -7.13 -16.51 15.59
CA GLN A 32 -5.70 -16.47 15.30
C GLN A 32 -5.06 -17.85 15.53
N PHE A 33 -4.22 -18.29 14.60
CA PHE A 33 -3.53 -19.59 14.64
C PHE A 33 -2.10 -19.46 14.14
N CYS A 34 -1.21 -20.40 14.50
CA CYS A 34 0.13 -20.46 13.93
C CYS A 34 0.14 -20.95 12.47
N GLN A 35 1.30 -20.88 11.81
CA GLN A 35 1.50 -21.33 10.42
C GLN A 35 1.15 -22.80 10.14
N GLU A 36 0.97 -23.62 11.16
CA GLU A 36 0.55 -25.02 11.05
C GLU A 36 -0.97 -25.18 11.15
N HIS A 37 -1.62 -24.34 11.98
CA HIS A 37 -3.04 -24.47 12.31
C HIS A 37 -3.95 -23.44 11.60
N TYR A 38 -3.43 -22.50 10.80
CA TYR A 38 -4.22 -21.50 10.06
C TYR A 38 -5.25 -22.10 9.07
N ARG A 39 -5.01 -23.31 8.57
CA ARG A 39 -5.90 -23.99 7.61
C ARG A 39 -7.14 -24.52 8.31
N ARG A 40 -8.32 -24.41 7.66
CA ARG A 40 -9.62 -24.92 8.16
C ARG A 40 -9.60 -26.42 8.53
N ALA A 41 -8.70 -27.21 7.95
CA ALA A 41 -8.54 -28.64 8.23
C ALA A 41 -7.56 -28.97 9.38
N ALA A 42 -6.82 -27.97 9.88
CA ALA A 42 -5.81 -28.13 10.93
C ALA A 42 -6.28 -27.65 12.32
N HIS A 43 -7.48 -27.06 12.40
CA HIS A 43 -8.14 -26.72 13.66
C HIS A 43 -9.62 -27.09 13.58
N ASP A 44 -10.29 -27.15 14.73
CA ASP A 44 -11.74 -27.32 14.78
C ASP A 44 -12.44 -26.04 14.28
N CYS A 45 -12.66 -26.00 12.97
CA CYS A 45 -13.07 -24.80 12.25
C CYS A 45 -14.57 -24.60 12.33
N SER A 46 -15.03 -23.93 13.39
CA SER A 46 -16.44 -23.55 13.61
C SER A 46 -17.00 -22.51 12.62
N GLY A 47 -16.32 -22.27 11.49
CA GLY A 47 -16.67 -21.26 10.49
C GLY A 47 -17.67 -21.79 9.48
N GLY A 48 -18.96 -21.58 9.74
CA GLY A 48 -20.01 -21.74 8.73
C GLY A 48 -19.77 -20.81 7.54
N ALA A 49 -20.13 -21.25 6.34
CA ALA A 49 -19.75 -20.60 5.08
C ALA A 49 -20.29 -19.17 4.92
N SER A 50 -19.45 -18.18 5.24
CA SER A 50 -19.61 -16.76 4.87
C SER A 50 -18.24 -16.09 4.70
N PRO A 51 -17.93 -15.49 3.53
CA PRO A 51 -16.72 -14.68 3.36
C PRO A 51 -16.96 -13.26 3.88
N ALA A 52 -16.35 -12.89 5.01
CA ALA A 52 -16.40 -11.53 5.55
C ALA A 52 -15.24 -11.22 6.52
N HIS A 53 -14.21 -10.51 6.07
CA HIS A 53 -13.24 -9.86 6.97
C HIS A 53 -12.59 -8.60 6.35
N GLU A 54 -13.11 -7.40 6.69
CA GLU A 54 -12.68 -6.05 6.28
C GLU A 54 -13.06 -5.00 7.37
N GLU A 55 -12.36 -3.87 7.60
CA GLU A 55 -10.93 -3.61 7.38
C GLU A 55 -10.11 -4.18 8.56
N ASP A 56 -9.73 -3.52 9.67
CA ASP A 56 -9.56 -2.11 10.10
C ASP A 56 -8.19 -2.10 10.85
N ALA A 57 -7.30 -1.09 10.84
CA ALA A 57 -7.26 0.26 10.27
C ALA A 57 -5.80 0.79 10.40
N PRO A 58 -5.46 2.08 10.12
CA PRO A 58 -5.96 3.02 9.11
C PRO A 58 -4.85 3.76 8.32
N LYS A 59 -5.12 4.17 7.07
CA LYS A 59 -5.21 5.60 6.68
C LYS A 59 -5.36 5.82 5.16
N ALA A 60 -6.45 6.53 4.83
CA ALA A 60 -6.60 7.49 3.74
C ALA A 60 -6.57 7.02 2.25
N ALA A 61 -7.75 7.21 1.62
CA ALA A 61 -7.96 7.63 0.23
C ALA A 61 -7.88 6.59 -0.91
N LYS A 62 -9.04 5.99 -1.20
CA LYS A 62 -9.60 5.73 -2.54
C LYS A 62 -8.64 5.19 -3.62
N ALA A 63 -8.42 3.88 -3.65
CA ALA A 63 -7.86 3.17 -4.79
C ALA A 63 -8.94 2.59 -5.73
N THR A 64 -9.80 3.46 -6.28
CA THR A 64 -10.49 3.13 -7.54
C THR A 64 -9.77 3.85 -8.66
N ARG A 65 -8.99 3.14 -9.51
CA ARG A 65 -8.84 3.47 -10.94
C ARG A 65 -7.93 2.53 -11.73
N ALA A 66 -8.16 2.57 -13.04
CA ALA A 66 -7.44 1.92 -14.13
C ALA A 66 -5.94 2.28 -14.18
N PRO A 67 -5.11 1.53 -14.96
CA PRO A 67 -3.72 1.91 -15.24
C PRO A 67 -3.58 3.38 -15.63
N GLU A 68 -2.69 4.06 -14.91
CA GLU A 68 -2.53 5.51 -14.97
C GLU A 68 -1.96 5.93 -16.33
N PRO A 69 -2.51 6.98 -16.99
CA PRO A 69 -1.96 7.45 -18.25
C PRO A 69 -0.57 8.03 -17.99
N ALA A 70 0.43 7.48 -18.69
CA ALA A 70 1.82 7.92 -18.64
C ALA A 70 1.96 9.39 -19.10
N LEU A 71 1.81 10.34 -18.16
CA LEU A 71 1.98 11.76 -18.40
C LEU A 71 3.41 12.00 -18.91
N ARG A 72 3.55 12.75 -20.00
CA ARG A 72 4.85 13.08 -20.59
C ARG A 72 5.17 14.53 -20.29
N CYS A 73 6.44 14.82 -20.08
CA CYS A 73 6.87 16.21 -19.89
C CYS A 73 6.50 17.07 -21.13
N PRO A 74 5.85 18.23 -20.96
CA PRO A 74 5.45 19.12 -22.07
C PRO A 74 6.61 19.93 -22.69
N ALA A 75 7.84 19.77 -22.19
CA ALA A 75 9.03 20.46 -22.69
C ALA A 75 9.37 20.08 -24.14
N LYS A 76 9.87 21.05 -24.92
CA LYS A 76 10.16 20.89 -26.35
C LYS A 76 11.27 19.86 -26.59
N GLY A 77 10.89 18.69 -27.11
CA GLY A 77 11.83 17.59 -27.39
C GLY A 77 12.03 16.60 -26.23
N CYS A 78 11.42 16.84 -25.06
CA CYS A 78 11.42 15.87 -23.99
C CYS A 78 10.49 14.68 -24.31
N ARG A 79 10.97 13.46 -24.07
CA ARG A 79 10.17 12.22 -24.16
C ARG A 79 10.10 11.46 -22.84
N GLU A 80 10.49 12.14 -21.75
CA GLU A 80 10.51 11.57 -20.42
C GLU A 80 9.09 11.34 -19.89
N ILE A 81 8.86 10.16 -19.33
CA ILE A 81 7.61 9.80 -18.66
C ILE A 81 7.68 10.31 -17.22
N LEU A 82 6.68 11.11 -16.84
CA LEU A 82 6.49 11.61 -15.49
C LEU A 82 5.98 10.46 -14.61
N SER A 83 6.90 9.87 -13.85
CA SER A 83 6.61 8.91 -12.80
C SER A 83 6.59 9.62 -11.44
N SER A 84 6.02 8.98 -10.42
CA SER A 84 5.92 9.51 -9.05
C SER A 84 7.23 10.08 -8.46
N HIS A 85 8.38 9.62 -8.93
CA HIS A 85 9.70 10.07 -8.49
C HIS A 85 10.33 11.14 -9.41
N ASN A 86 9.89 11.23 -10.68
CA ASN A 86 10.43 12.17 -11.67
C ASN A 86 9.51 13.37 -11.93
N THR A 87 8.38 13.49 -11.24
CA THR A 87 7.45 14.64 -11.41
C THR A 87 7.83 15.80 -10.51
N PHE A 88 7.98 16.99 -11.09
CA PHE A 88 8.13 18.26 -10.38
C PHE A 88 7.02 19.23 -10.81
N HIS A 89 6.33 19.81 -9.83
CA HIS A 89 5.26 20.79 -10.07
C HIS A 89 5.82 22.22 -10.11
N CYS A 90 5.76 22.87 -11.27
CA CYS A 90 6.22 24.25 -11.41
C CYS A 90 5.29 25.22 -10.67
N GLN A 91 5.82 25.96 -9.69
CA GLN A 91 5.06 26.92 -8.87
C GLN A 91 4.59 28.19 -9.63
N ARG A 92 4.99 28.35 -10.89
CA ARG A 92 4.70 29.54 -11.71
C ARG A 92 3.53 29.30 -12.69
N CYS A 93 3.52 28.14 -13.36
CA CYS A 93 2.54 27.75 -14.36
C CYS A 93 1.67 26.54 -13.96
N SER A 94 1.92 25.94 -12.79
CA SER A 94 1.28 24.72 -12.29
C SER A 94 1.34 23.49 -13.22
N GLN A 95 2.29 23.46 -14.16
CA GLN A 95 2.55 22.28 -14.99
C GLN A 95 3.45 21.27 -14.28
N ASP A 96 3.13 20.00 -14.47
CA ASP A 96 3.97 18.87 -14.10
C ASP A 96 5.03 18.64 -15.19
N VAL A 97 6.30 18.76 -14.79
CA VAL A 97 7.49 18.63 -15.65
C VAL A 97 8.45 17.62 -15.03
N CYS A 98 9.42 17.11 -15.80
CA CYS A 98 10.40 16.19 -15.23
C CYS A 98 11.41 16.94 -14.34
N ILE A 99 12.14 16.25 -13.46
CA ILE A 99 13.12 16.90 -12.56
C ILE A 99 14.15 17.72 -13.37
N ARG A 100 14.48 17.25 -14.58
CA ARG A 100 15.41 17.92 -15.51
C ARG A 100 14.90 19.29 -15.97
N HIS A 101 13.60 19.42 -16.21
CA HIS A 101 12.98 20.62 -16.79
C HIS A 101 12.16 21.42 -15.77
N ARG A 102 12.53 21.31 -14.48
CA ARG A 102 11.90 22.01 -13.35
C ARG A 102 11.96 23.55 -13.43
N PHE A 103 12.89 24.09 -14.21
CA PHE A 103 13.14 25.52 -14.37
C PHE A 103 12.25 26.13 -15.44
N GLU A 104 11.89 27.40 -15.29
CA GLU A 104 10.92 28.10 -16.14
C GLU A 104 11.36 28.31 -17.60
N GLU A 105 12.67 28.19 -17.86
CA GLU A 105 13.29 28.28 -19.19
C GLU A 105 13.19 27.00 -20.03
N ASP A 106 13.00 25.83 -19.40
CA ASP A 106 13.13 24.50 -20.04
C ASP A 106 11.77 23.90 -20.45
N HIS A 107 10.68 24.50 -20.02
CA HIS A 107 9.32 24.18 -20.46
C HIS A 107 8.61 25.44 -20.98
N PRO A 108 7.55 25.33 -21.81
CA PRO A 108 6.74 26.48 -22.21
C PRO A 108 5.91 26.99 -21.02
N CYS A 109 6.59 27.64 -20.07
CA CYS A 109 6.02 28.25 -18.89
C CYS A 109 5.17 29.47 -19.30
N ILE A 110 3.86 29.39 -19.11
CA ILE A 110 2.88 30.39 -19.56
C ILE A 110 3.07 31.79 -18.94
N THR A 111 3.90 31.90 -17.90
CA THR A 111 4.18 33.17 -17.20
C THR A 111 5.50 33.82 -17.60
N VAL A 112 6.07 33.46 -18.76
CA VAL A 112 7.28 34.08 -19.33
C VAL A 112 6.94 34.77 -20.67
N GLU A 113 6.00 35.71 -20.61
CA GLU A 113 5.83 36.76 -21.64
C GLU A 113 6.18 38.13 -21.02
N ALA A 114 7.49 38.44 -21.00
CA ALA A 114 8.11 39.78 -21.00
C ALA A 114 9.63 39.65 -20.72
#